data_AF-A0A939ZWR0-F1
#
_entry.id   AF-A0A939ZWR0-F1
#
_cell.length_a   1.000
_cell.length_b   1.000
_cell.length_c   1.000
_cell.angle_alpha   90.00
_cell.angle_beta   90.00
_cell.angle_gamma   90.00
#
_symmetry.space_group_name_H-M   'P 1'
#
loop_
_entity.id
_entity.type
_entity.pdbx_description
1 polymer ?
#
loop_
_entity_poly.entity_id
_entity_poly.type
_entity_poly.pdbx_seq_one_letter_code
_entity_poly.pdbx_strand_id
1 'polypeptide(L)'
;NNDSITFNGKKVKPLRKKGEGGAYDPEKGWLEKTFTKVPVSIKHGENVLVIKGKKYNNITGPGHHKKVEIPMKDYFPTEAEEAYICGDFSLAKKADNKYVIAAPCRIKGHNITNEGYPFYAGKVSVRGSFEGDCKAKTILKLIDANKSSVQVYINGAKAGENLWLPDAFDISAWVKDGKNTFEIVFATTLVNPFGPNRIAGIKDSVYISPGSFVHAGQYMEKYQLFDYGIGAVSIYEL
;
A
#
# COMPACT_ATOMS: atom_id res chain seq x y z
N ASN A 1 -16.15 -6.22 -19.51
CA ASN A 1 -17.37 -5.48 -19.94
C ASN A 1 -17.07 -4.00 -20.21
N ASN A 2 -15.87 -3.66 -20.70
CA ASN A 2 -15.49 -2.28 -20.94
C ASN A 2 -15.52 -2.03 -22.45
N ASP A 3 -16.36 -1.09 -22.87
CA ASP A 3 -16.49 -0.68 -24.27
C ASP A 3 -15.38 0.32 -24.63
N SER A 4 -14.97 1.17 -23.68
CA SER A 4 -13.83 2.08 -23.85
C SER A 4 -13.23 2.55 -22.53
N ILE A 5 -11.92 2.80 -22.53
CA ILE A 5 -11.21 3.52 -21.47
C ILE A 5 -10.52 4.72 -22.12
N THR A 6 -10.71 5.91 -21.55
CA THR A 6 -9.98 7.11 -21.97
C THR A 6 -9.34 7.79 -20.77
N PHE A 7 -8.13 8.30 -20.95
CA PHE A 7 -7.43 9.11 -19.96
C PHE A 7 -7.12 10.47 -20.57
N ASN A 8 -7.56 11.56 -19.94
CA ASN A 8 -7.45 12.92 -20.47
C ASN A 8 -8.00 13.05 -21.92
N GLY A 9 -9.13 12.38 -22.18
CA GLY A 9 -9.78 12.35 -23.51
C GLY A 9 -9.10 11.45 -24.55
N LYS A 10 -7.91 10.90 -24.27
CA LYS A 10 -7.20 9.99 -25.17
C LYS A 10 -7.56 8.54 -24.87
N LYS A 11 -7.83 7.75 -25.90
CA LYS A 11 -8.09 6.31 -25.75
C LYS A 11 -6.83 5.62 -25.22
N VAL A 12 -6.97 4.85 -24.15
CA VAL A 12 -5.92 4.03 -23.57
C VAL A 12 -6.37 2.57 -23.55
N LYS A 13 -5.41 1.64 -23.46
CA LYS A 13 -5.68 0.21 -23.51
C LYS A 13 -5.05 -0.50 -22.31
N PRO A 14 -5.76 -1.48 -21.70
CA PRO A 14 -5.15 -2.36 -20.73
C PRO A 14 -4.06 -3.21 -21.38
N LEU A 15 -3.01 -3.53 -20.61
CA LEU A 15 -1.92 -4.38 -21.07
C LEU A 15 -2.35 -5.85 -21.21
N ARG A 16 -3.27 -6.33 -20.36
CA ARG A 16 -3.88 -7.66 -20.52
C ARG A 16 -5.02 -7.62 -21.53
N LYS A 17 -5.08 -8.63 -22.39
CA LYS A 17 -6.19 -8.86 -23.31
C LYS A 17 -7.40 -9.42 -22.54
N LYS A 18 -8.60 -9.21 -23.09
CA LYS A 18 -9.82 -9.83 -22.56
C LYS A 18 -9.67 -11.36 -22.57
N GLY A 19 -9.86 -11.99 -21.41
CA GLY A 19 -9.74 -13.45 -21.26
C GLY A 19 -8.31 -13.95 -21.08
N GLU A 20 -7.31 -13.06 -21.01
CA GLU A 20 -5.92 -13.42 -20.71
C GLU A 20 -5.78 -13.81 -19.22
N GLY A 21 -5.96 -15.10 -18.94
CA GLY A 21 -5.60 -15.72 -17.66
C GLY A 21 -4.10 -16.05 -17.59
N GLY A 22 -3.62 -16.47 -16.42
CA GLY A 22 -2.24 -16.92 -16.24
C GLY A 22 -1.62 -16.49 -14.90
N ALA A 23 -0.32 -16.73 -14.77
CA ALA A 23 0.46 -16.33 -13.60
C ALA A 23 0.53 -14.80 -13.44
N TYR A 24 0.98 -14.36 -12.26
CA TYR A 24 1.33 -12.96 -12.03
C TYR A 24 2.43 -12.53 -13.01
N ASP A 25 2.21 -11.40 -13.65
CA ASP A 25 3.13 -10.76 -14.58
C ASP A 25 3.31 -9.30 -14.12
N PRO A 26 4.47 -8.92 -13.56
CA PRO A 26 4.68 -7.57 -13.04
C PRO A 26 4.69 -6.50 -14.14
N GLU A 27 4.92 -6.85 -15.41
CA GLU A 27 4.87 -5.89 -16.51
C GLU A 27 3.42 -5.54 -16.87
N LYS A 28 2.50 -6.48 -16.69
CA LYS A 28 1.08 -6.33 -17.07
C LYS A 28 0.11 -6.16 -15.92
N GLY A 29 0.45 -6.63 -14.72
CA GLY A 29 -0.37 -6.56 -13.51
C GLY A 29 0.26 -5.72 -12.41
N TRP A 30 -0.40 -5.66 -11.25
CA TRP A 30 0.10 -4.92 -10.09
C TRP A 30 -0.41 -5.51 -8.77
N LEU A 31 0.50 -6.09 -7.98
CA LEU A 31 0.30 -6.71 -6.65
C LEU A 31 -0.70 -7.88 -6.58
N GLU A 32 -1.82 -7.77 -7.29
CA GLU A 32 -2.82 -8.81 -7.47
C GLU A 32 -2.98 -9.14 -8.96
N LYS A 33 -3.07 -10.44 -9.26
CA LYS A 33 -3.03 -10.99 -10.63
C LYS A 33 -4.23 -10.58 -11.50
N THR A 34 -5.36 -10.23 -10.87
CA THR A 34 -6.58 -9.81 -11.57
C THR A 34 -6.51 -8.36 -12.06
N PHE A 35 -5.62 -7.53 -11.52
CA PHE A 35 -5.41 -6.18 -12.05
C PHE A 35 -4.64 -6.20 -13.37
N THR A 36 -5.04 -5.29 -14.26
CA THR A 36 -4.28 -4.95 -15.47
C THR A 36 -3.79 -3.53 -15.37
N LYS A 37 -2.52 -3.32 -15.69
CA LYS A 37 -1.96 -1.99 -15.89
C LYS A 37 -2.54 -1.36 -17.16
N VAL A 38 -2.70 -0.05 -17.10
CA VAL A 38 -3.09 0.81 -18.22
C VAL A 38 -2.07 1.95 -18.27
N PRO A 39 -1.14 1.96 -19.24
CA PRO A 39 -0.15 3.02 -19.33
C PRO A 39 -0.84 4.36 -19.58
N VAL A 40 -0.54 5.34 -18.73
CA VAL A 40 -1.10 6.70 -18.80
C VAL A 40 0.00 7.72 -18.52
N SER A 41 -0.16 8.93 -19.06
CA SER A 41 0.69 10.08 -18.74
C SER A 41 -0.16 11.15 -18.07
N ILE A 42 0.18 11.48 -16.83
CA ILE A 42 -0.48 12.54 -16.08
C ILE A 42 -0.02 13.92 -16.56
N LYS A 43 -0.88 14.93 -16.43
CA LYS A 43 -0.55 16.34 -16.60
C LYS A 43 -0.70 17.09 -15.28
N HIS A 44 -0.08 18.26 -15.18
CA HIS A 44 -0.33 19.16 -14.04
C HIS A 44 -1.81 19.56 -13.98
N GLY A 45 -2.34 19.68 -12.76
CA GLY A 45 -3.74 19.99 -12.51
C GLY A 45 -4.63 18.74 -12.56
N GLU A 46 -5.77 18.85 -13.22
CA GLU A 46 -6.78 17.81 -13.23
C GLU A 46 -6.53 16.74 -14.30
N ASN A 47 -6.65 15.47 -13.91
CA ASN A 47 -6.59 14.32 -14.80
C ASN A 47 -7.91 13.55 -14.71
N VAL A 48 -8.44 13.12 -15.86
CA VAL A 48 -9.77 12.48 -15.92
C VAL A 48 -9.64 11.10 -16.55
N LEU A 49 -9.98 10.07 -15.77
CA LEU A 49 -10.19 8.70 -16.24
C LEU A 49 -11.69 8.50 -16.51
N VAL A 50 -12.02 8.04 -17.71
CA VAL A 50 -13.39 7.65 -18.07
C VAL A 50 -13.39 6.19 -18.50
N ILE A 51 -14.17 5.37 -17.79
CA ILE A 51 -14.43 3.98 -18.13
C ILE A 51 -15.90 3.89 -18.57
N LYS A 52 -16.12 3.38 -19.78
CA LYS A 52 -17.48 3.12 -20.30
C LYS A 52 -17.64 1.63 -20.51
N GLY A 53 -18.80 1.12 -20.11
CA GLY A 53 -19.15 -0.29 -20.25
C GLY A 53 -20.65 -0.51 -20.09
N LYS A 54 -21.09 -1.70 -20.45
CA LYS A 54 -22.48 -2.15 -20.28
C LYS A 54 -22.57 -3.10 -19.10
N LYS A 55 -23.54 -2.84 -18.22
CA LYS A 55 -23.86 -3.67 -17.06
C LYS A 55 -24.99 -4.64 -17.42
N TYR A 56 -24.89 -5.90 -17.01
CA TYR A 56 -25.88 -6.95 -17.31
C TYR A 56 -26.30 -7.78 -16.09
N ASN A 57 -25.87 -7.39 -14.89
CA ASN A 57 -26.08 -8.13 -13.65
C ASN A 57 -26.16 -7.19 -12.46
N ASN A 58 -26.95 -7.52 -11.43
CA ASN A 58 -26.88 -6.92 -10.11
C ASN A 58 -26.00 -7.75 -9.19
N ILE A 59 -25.28 -7.09 -8.28
CA ILE A 59 -24.64 -7.74 -7.14
C ILE A 59 -25.72 -7.88 -6.06
N THR A 60 -26.02 -9.10 -5.64
CA THR A 60 -27.05 -9.40 -4.62
C THR A 60 -26.46 -9.80 -3.28
N GLY A 61 -25.13 -9.95 -3.21
CA GLY A 61 -24.35 -10.26 -2.02
C GLY A 61 -22.89 -10.55 -2.40
N PRO A 62 -21.99 -10.75 -1.43
CA PRO A 62 -20.60 -11.11 -1.69
C PRO A 62 -20.51 -12.35 -2.60
N GLY A 63 -19.90 -12.21 -3.78
CA GLY A 63 -19.79 -13.29 -4.76
C GLY A 63 -21.08 -13.72 -5.46
N HIS A 64 -22.22 -13.04 -5.22
CA HIS A 64 -23.51 -13.40 -5.78
C HIS A 64 -23.98 -12.36 -6.80
N HIS A 65 -24.27 -12.83 -8.01
CA HIS A 65 -24.74 -11.99 -9.11
C HIS A 65 -26.05 -12.52 -9.68
N LYS A 66 -27.00 -11.62 -9.91
CA LYS A 66 -28.24 -11.92 -10.63
C LYS A 66 -28.21 -11.22 -11.98
N LYS A 67 -28.34 -11.97 -13.08
CA LYS A 67 -28.48 -11.37 -14.42
C LYS A 67 -29.73 -10.47 -14.43
N VAL A 68 -29.58 -9.29 -15.02
CA VAL A 68 -30.71 -8.37 -15.27
C VAL A 68 -30.93 -8.38 -16.77
N GLU A 69 -32.10 -8.85 -17.20
CA GLU A 69 -32.52 -8.73 -18.59
C GLU A 69 -33.04 -7.31 -18.83
N ILE A 70 -32.73 -6.76 -20.00
CA ILE A 70 -33.16 -5.40 -20.38
C ILE A 70 -34.71 -5.44 -20.42
N PRO A 71 -35.42 -4.59 -19.65
CA PRO A 71 -35.25 -3.15 -19.61
C PRO A 71 -34.53 -2.60 -18.37
N MET A 72 -33.92 -1.42 -18.56
CA MET A 72 -33.02 -0.68 -17.67
C MET A 72 -33.56 -0.29 -16.27
N LYS A 73 -34.75 -0.73 -15.87
CA LYS A 73 -35.45 -0.27 -14.66
C LYS A 73 -35.02 -0.99 -13.37
N ASP A 74 -34.43 -2.18 -13.48
CA ASP A 74 -34.17 -3.04 -12.30
C ASP A 74 -32.69 -3.09 -11.91
N TYR A 75 -31.84 -2.18 -12.41
CA TYR A 75 -30.45 -2.13 -11.99
C TYR A 75 -30.30 -1.51 -10.61
N PHE A 76 -29.65 -2.22 -9.71
CA PHE A 76 -29.16 -1.61 -8.48
C PHE A 76 -27.93 -0.74 -8.80
N PRO A 77 -27.71 0.38 -8.10
CA PRO A 77 -26.40 1.02 -8.12
C PRO A 77 -25.34 -0.03 -7.79
N THR A 78 -24.28 -0.08 -8.59
CA THR A 78 -23.12 -0.93 -8.32
C THR A 78 -21.91 -0.07 -8.53
N GLU A 79 -21.08 -0.01 -7.51
CA GLU A 79 -19.81 0.67 -7.58
C GLU A 79 -18.96 0.04 -8.68
N ALA A 80 -18.32 0.86 -9.50
CA ALA A 80 -17.22 0.38 -10.31
C ALA A 80 -16.04 0.14 -9.36
N GLU A 81 -15.44 -1.05 -9.40
CA GLU A 81 -14.23 -1.37 -8.63
C GLU A 81 -13.19 -0.23 -8.70
N GLU A 82 -12.42 -0.07 -7.62
CA GLU A 82 -11.44 1.00 -7.49
C GLU A 82 -10.40 0.98 -8.63
N ALA A 83 -10.04 2.17 -9.11
CA ALA A 83 -8.94 2.35 -10.05
C ALA A 83 -7.75 2.98 -9.33
N TYR A 84 -6.59 2.33 -9.41
CA TYR A 84 -5.37 2.80 -8.78
C TYR A 84 -4.48 3.53 -9.77
N ILE A 85 -3.96 4.68 -9.35
CA ILE A 85 -2.82 5.34 -10.00
C ILE A 85 -1.58 4.86 -9.28
N CYS A 86 -0.62 4.30 -10.03
CA CYS A 86 0.63 3.77 -9.50
C CYS A 86 1.80 4.42 -10.23
N GLY A 87 2.87 4.74 -9.51
CA GLY A 87 4.04 5.38 -10.07
C GLY A 87 4.94 5.96 -8.99
N ASP A 88 5.98 6.68 -9.43
CA ASP A 88 6.90 7.38 -8.55
C ASP A 88 6.35 8.78 -8.23
N PHE A 89 5.56 8.86 -7.17
CA PHE A 89 4.99 10.12 -6.67
C PHE A 89 4.69 10.03 -5.17
N SER A 90 4.55 11.18 -4.54
CA SER A 90 4.00 11.28 -3.18
C SER A 90 2.58 11.85 -3.22
N LEU A 91 1.91 11.86 -2.07
CA LEU A 91 0.58 12.41 -1.91
C LEU A 91 0.57 13.51 -0.84
N ALA A 92 0.07 14.69 -1.21
CA ALA A 92 -0.20 15.76 -0.25
C ALA A 92 -1.66 15.69 0.20
N LYS A 93 -1.87 15.66 1.52
CA LYS A 93 -3.22 15.64 2.12
C LYS A 93 -3.84 17.04 2.04
N LYS A 94 -5.10 17.13 1.59
CA LYS A 94 -5.92 18.34 1.60
C LYS A 94 -6.86 18.37 2.81
N ALA A 95 -7.40 19.56 3.10
CA ALA A 95 -8.29 19.80 4.24
C ALA A 95 -9.56 18.91 4.26
N ASP A 96 -10.02 18.46 3.09
CA ASP A 96 -11.18 17.60 2.92
C ASP A 96 -10.86 16.09 3.00
N ASN A 97 -9.69 15.72 3.56
CA ASN A 97 -9.17 14.34 3.60
C ASN A 97 -8.95 13.70 2.21
N LYS A 98 -8.97 14.49 1.14
CA LYS A 98 -8.51 14.04 -0.17
C LYS A 98 -7.00 14.17 -0.28
N TYR A 99 -6.45 13.48 -1.26
CA TYR A 99 -5.04 13.54 -1.61
C TYR A 99 -4.87 14.14 -2.99
N VAL A 100 -3.76 14.85 -3.19
CA VAL A 100 -3.29 15.25 -4.51
C VAL A 100 -1.92 14.64 -4.78
N ILE A 101 -1.71 14.24 -6.03
CA ILE A 101 -0.41 13.76 -6.50
C ILE A 101 0.59 14.91 -6.45
N ALA A 102 1.72 14.67 -5.79
CA ALA A 102 2.83 15.58 -5.66
C ALA A 102 4.13 14.88 -6.11
N ALA A 103 5.18 15.66 -6.33
CA ALA A 103 6.49 15.09 -6.61
C ALA A 103 6.93 14.14 -5.47
N PRO A 104 7.69 13.07 -5.77
CA PRO A 104 8.27 12.22 -4.73
C PRO A 104 8.99 13.06 -3.67
N CYS A 105 8.76 12.73 -2.40
CA CYS A 105 9.40 13.41 -1.28
C CYS A 105 10.27 12.42 -0.49
N ARG A 106 11.32 12.95 0.15
CA ARG A 106 12.09 12.17 1.13
C ARG A 106 11.30 12.05 2.42
N ILE A 107 11.38 10.88 3.02
CA ILE A 107 10.73 10.52 4.29
C ILE A 107 11.78 10.40 5.39
N LYS A 108 11.34 10.59 6.64
CA LYS A 108 12.10 10.19 7.83
C LYS A 108 11.89 8.71 8.12
N GLY A 109 10.73 8.18 7.75
CA GLY A 109 10.32 6.79 7.94
C GLY A 109 9.72 6.51 9.31
N HIS A 110 9.38 7.54 10.09
CA HIS A 110 8.71 7.39 11.38
C HIS A 110 7.27 6.97 11.17
N ASN A 111 6.59 7.62 10.22
CA ASN A 111 5.25 7.23 9.79
C ASN A 111 5.05 7.60 8.32
N ILE A 112 5.35 6.68 7.42
CA ILE A 112 5.27 6.91 5.96
C ILE A 112 3.85 7.25 5.52
N THR A 113 2.85 6.76 6.25
CA THR A 113 1.44 7.02 5.95
C THR A 113 1.14 8.52 6.03
N ASN A 114 1.80 9.22 6.96
CA ASN A 114 1.69 10.66 7.16
C ASN A 114 2.80 11.47 6.49
N GLU A 115 3.84 10.82 5.98
CA GLU A 115 4.98 11.45 5.29
C GLU A 115 4.86 11.41 3.76
N GLY A 116 3.64 11.27 3.23
CA GLY A 116 3.35 11.38 1.79
C GLY A 116 3.13 10.06 1.07
N TYR A 117 3.13 8.93 1.78
CA TYR A 117 2.96 7.58 1.19
C TYR A 117 1.82 6.77 1.84
N PRO A 118 0.61 7.33 2.00
CA PRO A 118 -0.52 6.70 2.71
C PRO A 118 -0.96 5.35 2.13
N PHE A 119 -0.83 5.17 0.82
CA PHE A 119 -1.26 3.96 0.09
C PHE A 119 -0.09 3.10 -0.39
N TYR A 120 1.13 3.36 0.08
CA TYR A 120 2.29 2.62 -0.40
C TYR A 120 2.27 1.17 0.09
N ALA A 121 2.23 0.24 -0.88
CA ALA A 121 2.34 -1.19 -0.66
C ALA A 121 3.67 -1.69 -1.19
N GLY A 122 4.61 -2.02 -0.29
CA GLY A 122 5.93 -2.46 -0.67
C GLY A 122 6.91 -2.43 0.50
N LYS A 123 8.19 -2.29 0.17
CA LYS A 123 9.28 -2.18 1.13
C LYS A 123 9.78 -0.75 1.21
N VAL A 124 10.11 -0.31 2.41
CA VAL A 124 10.73 0.98 2.70
C VAL A 124 12.07 0.73 3.36
N SER A 125 13.09 1.47 2.94
CA SER A 125 14.42 1.46 3.54
C SER A 125 14.68 2.77 4.28
N VAL A 126 15.08 2.66 5.54
CA VAL A 126 15.60 3.79 6.34
C VAL A 126 17.03 3.48 6.75
N ARG A 127 17.89 4.49 6.70
CA ARG A 127 19.33 4.35 6.90
C ARG A 127 19.85 5.34 7.92
N GLY A 128 20.85 4.94 8.67
CA GLY A 128 21.54 5.80 9.63
C GLY A 128 22.90 5.25 10.03
N SER A 129 23.49 5.86 11.04
CA SER A 129 24.78 5.45 11.60
C SER A 129 24.80 5.61 13.11
N PHE A 130 25.68 4.85 13.76
CA PHE A 130 25.96 4.90 15.19
C PHE A 130 27.45 4.65 15.41
N GLU A 131 27.98 5.11 16.54
CA GLU A 131 29.32 4.70 17.00
C GLU A 131 29.17 3.39 17.79
N GLY A 132 30.09 2.44 17.60
CA GLY A 132 30.05 1.16 18.28
C GLY A 132 31.42 0.68 18.78
N ASP A 133 31.40 -0.25 19.72
CA ASP A 133 32.54 -1.02 20.24
C ASP A 133 32.39 -2.49 19.84
N CYS A 134 33.35 -3.04 19.09
CA CYS A 134 33.30 -4.44 18.62
C CYS A 134 33.41 -5.48 19.74
N LYS A 135 33.81 -5.08 20.94
CA LYS A 135 33.91 -5.95 22.12
C LYS A 135 32.65 -5.94 22.97
N ALA A 136 31.80 -4.92 22.82
CA ALA A 136 30.56 -4.80 23.58
C ALA A 136 29.48 -5.75 23.04
N LYS A 137 28.57 -6.16 23.92
CA LYS A 137 27.36 -6.82 23.45
C LYS A 137 26.37 -5.76 22.97
N THR A 138 26.06 -5.73 21.67
CA THR A 138 25.28 -4.64 21.07
C THR A 138 23.92 -5.14 20.60
N ILE A 139 22.86 -4.54 21.12
CA ILE A 139 21.46 -4.81 20.73
C ILE A 139 20.89 -3.61 19.99
N LEU A 140 20.35 -3.83 18.79
CA LEU A 140 19.52 -2.86 18.06
C LEU A 140 18.04 -3.13 18.35
N LYS A 141 17.32 -2.11 18.81
CA LYS A 141 15.88 -2.19 19.07
C LYS A 141 15.11 -1.20 18.22
N LEU A 142 14.01 -1.65 17.63
CA LEU A 142 13.05 -0.78 16.95
C LEU A 142 11.96 -0.38 17.95
N ILE A 143 11.66 0.93 18.00
CA ILE A 143 10.64 1.50 18.88
C ILE A 143 9.48 1.97 18.01
N ASP A 144 8.25 1.68 18.46
CA ASP A 144 7.00 2.00 17.75
C ASP A 144 7.01 1.53 16.29
N ALA A 145 7.49 0.31 16.08
CA ALA A 145 7.62 -0.30 14.77
C ALA A 145 6.26 -0.81 14.26
N ASN A 146 5.65 -0.05 13.35
CA ASN A 146 4.44 -0.46 12.64
C ASN A 146 4.82 -1.03 11.27
N LYS A 147 4.88 -2.35 11.18
CA LYS A 147 5.37 -3.07 9.98
C LYS A 147 4.75 -4.47 9.87
N SER A 148 4.77 -5.04 8.66
CA SER A 148 4.40 -6.44 8.43
C SER A 148 5.59 -7.39 8.54
N SER A 149 6.77 -6.92 8.11
CA SER A 149 8.04 -7.61 8.23
C SER A 149 9.16 -6.58 8.31
N VAL A 150 10.30 -6.96 8.89
CA VAL A 150 11.48 -6.11 8.94
C VAL A 150 12.75 -6.92 8.74
N GLN A 151 13.72 -6.33 8.05
CA GLN A 151 15.08 -6.82 7.91
C GLN A 151 16.05 -5.73 8.39
N VAL A 152 17.06 -6.14 9.14
CA VAL A 152 18.10 -5.27 9.69
C VAL A 152 19.42 -5.62 9.02
N TYR A 153 20.09 -4.61 8.51
CA TYR A 153 21.42 -4.71 7.93
C TYR A 153 22.37 -3.80 8.68
N ILE A 154 23.55 -4.30 9.02
CA ILE A 154 24.63 -3.57 9.67
C ILE A 154 25.84 -3.63 8.75
N ASN A 155 26.41 -2.47 8.42
CA ASN A 155 27.56 -2.35 7.51
C ASN A 155 27.35 -3.09 6.16
N GLY A 156 26.10 -3.11 5.67
CA GLY A 156 25.71 -3.78 4.42
C GLY A 156 25.44 -5.29 4.55
N ALA A 157 25.70 -5.91 5.69
CA ALA A 157 25.43 -7.32 5.94
C ALA A 157 24.12 -7.51 6.72
N LYS A 158 23.33 -8.52 6.35
CA LYS A 158 22.06 -8.84 7.04
C LYS A 158 22.36 -9.34 8.45
N ALA A 159 21.88 -8.61 9.45
CA ALA A 159 22.09 -8.89 10.88
C ALA A 159 20.85 -9.51 11.56
N GLY A 160 19.67 -9.38 10.94
CA GLY A 160 18.46 -10.01 11.45
C GLY A 160 17.23 -9.75 10.61
N GLU A 161 16.17 -10.49 10.88
CA GLU A 161 14.83 -10.22 10.35
C GLU A 161 13.78 -10.76 11.31
N ASN A 162 12.61 -10.14 11.35
CA ASN A 162 11.48 -10.64 12.14
C ASN A 162 10.14 -10.23 11.51
N LEU A 163 9.13 -11.07 11.74
CA LEU A 163 7.74 -10.79 11.39
C LEU A 163 6.95 -10.29 12.61
N TRP A 164 7.27 -10.83 13.80
CA TRP A 164 6.62 -10.52 15.07
C TRP A 164 7.61 -10.00 16.12
N LEU A 165 7.07 -9.49 17.22
CA LEU A 165 7.85 -9.04 18.37
C LEU A 165 8.63 -10.21 19.03
N PRO A 166 9.76 -9.92 19.70
CA PRO A 166 10.33 -8.60 19.93
C PRO A 166 11.09 -8.06 18.70
N ASP A 167 10.96 -6.76 18.46
CA ASP A 167 11.77 -6.05 17.46
C ASP A 167 13.13 -5.62 18.06
N ALA A 168 13.88 -6.61 18.54
CA ALA A 168 15.22 -6.46 19.09
C ALA A 168 16.16 -7.50 18.46
N PHE A 169 17.36 -7.05 18.08
CA PHE A 169 18.32 -7.82 17.31
C PHE A 169 19.69 -7.75 17.98
N ASP A 170 20.27 -8.90 18.28
CA ASP A 170 21.68 -8.97 18.66
C ASP A 170 22.53 -8.73 17.40
N ILE A 171 23.22 -7.60 17.37
CA ILE A 171 24.01 -7.16 16.21
C ILE A 171 25.52 -7.22 16.47
N SER A 172 25.96 -7.79 17.59
CA SER A 172 27.38 -7.80 17.99
C SER A 172 28.33 -8.31 16.90
N ALA A 173 27.93 -9.36 16.17
CA ALA A 173 28.79 -9.96 15.15
C ALA A 173 29.08 -9.04 13.93
N TRP A 174 28.37 -7.92 13.80
CA TRP A 174 28.50 -6.99 12.67
C TRP A 174 29.03 -5.61 13.07
N VAL A 175 29.19 -5.35 14.36
CA VAL A 175 29.71 -4.07 14.88
C VAL A 175 31.23 -4.04 14.76
N LYS A 176 31.76 -2.90 14.34
CA LYS A 176 33.19 -2.57 14.37
C LYS A 176 33.43 -1.37 15.28
N ASP A 177 34.68 -1.17 15.72
CA ASP A 177 35.05 0.04 16.48
C ASP A 177 34.79 1.31 15.66
N GLY A 178 34.18 2.30 16.30
CA GLY A 178 33.82 3.59 15.72
C GLY A 178 32.57 3.54 14.87
N LYS A 179 32.55 4.24 13.74
CA LYS A 179 31.34 4.47 12.95
C LYS A 179 30.84 3.21 12.24
N ASN A 180 29.61 2.82 12.57
CA ASN A 180 28.82 1.78 11.93
C ASN A 180 27.64 2.38 11.17
N THR A 181 27.16 1.70 10.13
CA THR A 181 25.92 2.07 9.42
C THR A 181 24.86 1.00 9.61
N PHE A 182 23.60 1.41 9.73
CA PHE A 182 22.46 0.51 9.70
C PHE A 182 21.52 0.83 8.54
N GLU A 183 20.83 -0.19 8.06
CA GLU A 183 19.69 -0.10 7.15
C GLU A 183 18.56 -0.98 7.69
N ILE A 184 17.39 -0.39 7.89
CA ILE A 184 16.17 -1.09 8.28
C ILE A 184 15.24 -1.11 7.07
N VAL A 185 14.93 -2.31 6.59
CA VAL A 185 14.00 -2.51 5.48
C VAL A 185 12.71 -3.10 6.05
N PHE A 186 11.64 -2.32 6.11
CA PHE A 186 10.34 -2.78 6.59
C PHE A 186 9.32 -2.83 5.45
N ALA A 187 8.40 -3.78 5.53
CA ALA A 187 7.31 -3.91 4.57
C ALA A 187 5.98 -3.41 5.16
N THR A 188 5.13 -2.87 4.30
CA THR A 188 3.74 -2.53 4.61
C THR A 188 2.82 -3.70 4.28
N THR A 189 1.50 -3.48 4.25
CA THR A 189 0.52 -4.45 3.76
C THR A 189 -0.33 -3.86 2.63
N LEU A 190 -1.25 -4.66 2.10
CA LEU A 190 -2.22 -4.23 1.10
C LEU A 190 -3.45 -3.51 1.70
N VAL A 191 -3.57 -3.43 3.03
CA VAL A 191 -4.79 -2.89 3.68
C VAL A 191 -5.04 -1.42 3.35
N ASN A 192 -3.98 -0.61 3.23
CA ASN A 192 -4.14 0.78 2.87
C ASN A 192 -4.54 0.96 1.40
N PRO A 193 -3.91 0.34 0.38
CA PRO A 193 -4.39 0.50 -0.99
C PRO A 193 -5.69 -0.24 -1.28
N PHE A 194 -5.91 -1.47 -0.80
CA PHE A 194 -7.07 -2.29 -1.19
C PHE A 194 -8.21 -2.28 -0.18
N GLY A 195 -7.99 -1.70 0.99
CA GLY A 195 -8.99 -1.55 2.01
C GLY A 195 -9.22 -2.79 2.88
N PRO A 196 -10.32 -2.83 3.66
CA PRO A 196 -11.50 -1.95 3.62
C PRO A 196 -11.34 -0.68 4.47
N ASN A 197 -10.46 0.20 4.01
CA ASN A 197 -9.97 1.41 4.70
C ASN A 197 -11.00 2.54 4.78
N ARG A 198 -12.24 2.33 4.33
CA ARG A 198 -13.36 3.28 4.41
C ARG A 198 -14.47 2.81 5.35
N ILE A 199 -14.23 1.72 6.08
CA ILE A 199 -15.20 1.19 7.03
C ILE A 199 -14.91 1.76 8.43
N ALA A 200 -15.94 2.30 9.07
CA ALA A 200 -15.87 2.81 10.44
C ALA A 200 -15.42 1.69 11.40
N GLY A 201 -14.46 2.00 12.27
CA GLY A 201 -13.93 1.04 13.26
C GLY A 201 -13.00 -0.04 12.67
N ILE A 202 -12.60 0.05 11.40
CA ILE A 202 -11.79 -1.03 10.78
C ILE A 202 -10.43 -1.24 11.46
N LYS A 203 -9.84 -0.20 12.06
CA LYS A 203 -8.57 -0.29 12.79
C LYS A 203 -8.67 -1.12 14.07
N ASP A 204 -9.87 -1.25 14.63
CA ASP A 204 -10.16 -2.05 15.82
C ASP A 204 -10.57 -3.48 15.47
N SER A 205 -10.67 -3.78 14.17
CA SER A 205 -11.09 -5.10 13.70
C SER A 205 -9.95 -6.11 13.82
N VAL A 206 -10.24 -7.24 14.46
CA VAL A 206 -9.26 -8.32 14.65
C VAL A 206 -9.15 -9.26 13.44
N TYR A 207 -10.02 -9.12 12.44
CA TYR A 207 -9.95 -9.89 11.19
C TYR A 207 -10.61 -9.14 10.02
N ILE A 208 -10.14 -9.41 8.80
CA ILE A 208 -10.74 -8.91 7.55
C ILE A 208 -11.39 -10.08 6.82
N SER A 209 -12.64 -9.92 6.38
CA SER A 209 -13.40 -10.92 5.63
C SER A 209 -14.09 -10.28 4.43
N PRO A 210 -14.67 -11.06 3.49
CA PRO A 210 -15.47 -10.48 2.40
C PRO A 210 -16.61 -9.58 2.91
N GLY A 211 -17.19 -9.90 4.07
CA GLY A 211 -18.20 -9.07 4.72
C GLY A 211 -17.69 -7.66 5.06
N SER A 212 -16.41 -7.55 5.43
CA SER A 212 -15.78 -6.28 5.77
C SER A 212 -15.78 -5.27 4.61
N PHE A 213 -15.99 -5.68 3.36
CA PHE A 213 -16.00 -4.79 2.19
C PHE A 213 -17.41 -4.33 1.79
N VAL A 214 -18.47 -4.92 2.33
CA VAL A 214 -19.86 -4.70 1.87
C VAL A 214 -20.77 -4.05 2.91
N HIS A 215 -20.22 -3.60 4.04
CA HIS A 215 -20.99 -2.95 5.11
C HIS A 215 -21.29 -1.47 4.78
N ALA A 216 -22.23 -1.23 3.86
CA ALA A 216 -22.59 0.13 3.41
C ALA A 216 -22.99 1.08 4.56
N GLY A 217 -23.62 0.56 5.63
CA GLY A 217 -23.99 1.36 6.81
C GLY A 217 -22.81 1.88 7.64
N GLN A 218 -21.60 1.36 7.41
CA GLN A 218 -20.37 1.78 8.09
C GLN A 218 -19.41 2.52 7.14
N TYR A 219 -19.83 2.80 5.91
CA TYR A 219 -19.00 3.49 4.94
C TYR A 219 -18.70 4.93 5.37
N MET A 220 -17.45 5.35 5.15
CA MET A 220 -16.93 6.68 5.47
C MET A 220 -16.29 7.31 4.23
N GLU A 221 -16.60 8.58 3.99
CA GLU A 221 -15.91 9.39 2.98
C GLU A 221 -14.43 9.63 3.30
N LYS A 222 -14.06 9.56 4.59
CA LYS A 222 -12.68 9.64 5.03
C LYS A 222 -12.04 8.26 5.13
N TYR A 223 -10.77 8.17 4.77
CA TYR A 223 -9.98 6.97 5.00
C TYR A 223 -9.64 6.77 6.48
N GLN A 224 -9.62 5.50 6.87
CA GLN A 224 -9.11 4.92 8.11
C GLN A 224 -7.81 4.18 7.77
N LEU A 225 -6.71 4.92 7.63
CA LEU A 225 -5.43 4.36 7.21
C LEU A 225 -4.65 3.81 8.41
N PHE A 226 -3.93 2.72 8.14
CA PHE A 226 -2.99 2.12 9.07
C PHE A 226 -1.64 2.85 8.97
N ASP A 227 -1.05 3.09 10.13
CA ASP A 227 0.26 3.71 10.23
C ASP A 227 1.33 2.67 9.93
N TYR A 228 2.38 3.08 9.21
CA TYR A 228 3.53 2.24 8.91
C TYR A 228 4.81 3.05 9.08
N GLY A 229 5.81 2.48 9.74
CA GLY A 229 7.07 3.17 10.00
C GLY A 229 7.78 2.65 11.24
N ILE A 230 8.96 3.21 11.49
CA ILE A 230 9.82 2.93 12.63
C ILE A 230 9.98 4.23 13.41
N GLY A 231 9.32 4.35 14.57
CA GLY A 231 9.33 5.57 15.37
C GLY A 231 10.73 5.97 15.84
N ALA A 232 11.54 5.01 16.29
CA ALA A 232 12.96 5.22 16.56
C ALA A 232 13.77 3.92 16.44
N VAL A 233 15.08 4.07 16.30
CA VAL A 233 16.07 3.00 16.42
C VAL A 233 16.94 3.31 17.62
N SER A 234 17.05 2.37 18.55
CA SER A 234 17.89 2.48 19.74
C SER A 234 18.99 1.42 19.71
N ILE A 235 20.21 1.83 20.05
CA ILE A 235 21.37 0.95 20.21
C ILE A 235 21.68 0.86 21.69
N TYR A 236 21.84 -0.37 22.18
CA TYR A 236 22.24 -0.66 23.55
C TYR A 236 23.55 -1.43 23.51
N GLU A 237 24.58 -0.90 24.16
CA GLU A 237 25.82 -1.61 24.43
C GLU A 237 25.81 -2.07 25.90
N LEU A 238 26.02 -3.36 26.10
CA LEU A 238 25.98 -4.06 27.38
C LEU A 238 27.37 -4.57 27.76
#